data_AF-A0A7V4PMI0-F1
#
_entry.id   AF-A0A7V4PMI0-F1
#
_cell.length_a   1.000
_cell.length_b   1.000
_cell.length_c   1.000
_cell.angle_alpha   90.00
_cell.angle_beta   90.00
_cell.angle_gamma   90.00
#
_symmetry.space_group_name_H-M   'P 1'
#
loop_
_entity.id
_entity.type
_entity.pdbx_description
1 polymer ?
#
loop_
_entity_poly.entity_id
_entity_poly.type
_entity_poly.pdbx_seq_one_letter_code
_entity_poly.pdbx_strand_id
1 'polypeptide(L)'
;SCHARQSSLPMWAPSKIHPERVTCVNCHAKPGQLFPRYFFADERVNENCLVCHQSMTERELEEAHHVKIAHKLHIQDSKLMCIDCHRNIAHEKIEAGTNRPRKLTCKECHEEDLSGGPETCMKCHIKIPVKSLSSS
;
A
#
# COMPACT_ATOMS: atom_id res chain seq x y z
N SER A 1 -19.60 6.99 15.46
CA SER A 1 -18.29 7.15 14.78
C SER A 1 -17.23 7.45 15.82
N CYS A 2 -16.12 6.69 15.84
CA CYS A 2 -15.05 6.84 16.86
C CYS A 2 -14.36 8.22 16.82
N HIS A 3 -14.37 8.89 15.65
CA HIS A 3 -13.85 10.25 15.47
C HIS A 3 -14.94 11.23 15.00
N ALA A 4 -16.18 11.07 15.48
CA ALA A 4 -17.33 11.88 15.05
C ALA A 4 -17.10 13.41 15.13
N ARG A 5 -16.20 13.86 16.01
CA ARG A 5 -15.86 15.28 16.22
C ARG A 5 -14.51 15.70 15.63
N GLN A 6 -13.82 14.79 14.96
CA GLN A 6 -12.49 15.01 14.37
C GLN A 6 -12.46 14.66 12.88
N SER A 7 -13.61 14.34 12.27
CA SER A 7 -13.75 13.89 10.87
C SER A 7 -13.16 14.85 9.83
N SER A 8 -12.91 16.11 10.19
CA SER A 8 -12.28 17.11 9.31
C SER A 8 -10.76 16.96 9.19
N LEU A 9 -10.10 16.17 10.04
CA LEU A 9 -8.66 15.93 9.90
C LEU A 9 -8.40 14.94 8.76
N PRO A 10 -7.52 15.25 7.80
CA PRO A 10 -7.26 14.39 6.63
C PRO A 10 -6.87 12.95 6.98
N MET A 11 -6.25 12.73 8.14
CA MET A 11 -5.91 11.39 8.64
C MET A 11 -7.13 10.49 8.86
N TRP A 12 -8.30 11.06 9.15
CA TRP A 12 -9.54 10.33 9.42
C TRP A 12 -10.46 10.26 8.21
N ALA A 13 -9.99 10.72 7.05
CA ALA A 13 -10.74 10.61 5.82
C ALA A 13 -10.88 9.14 5.41
N PRO A 14 -12.04 8.73 4.85
CA PRO A 14 -12.21 7.40 4.33
C PRO A 14 -11.26 7.14 3.15
N SER A 15 -10.82 5.89 3.01
CA SER A 15 -10.03 5.48 1.85
C SER A 15 -10.87 5.60 0.58
N LYS A 16 -10.28 6.15 -0.50
CA LYS A 16 -10.93 6.20 -1.82
C LYS A 16 -10.90 4.85 -2.56
N ILE A 17 -10.10 3.89 -2.09
CA ILE A 17 -9.86 2.61 -2.76
C ILE A 17 -10.54 1.44 -2.05
N HIS A 18 -10.52 1.43 -0.71
CA HIS A 18 -11.27 0.43 0.02
C HIS A 18 -12.77 0.76 0.00
N PRO A 19 -13.66 -0.24 -0.11
CA PRO A 19 -15.10 -0.01 -0.10
C PRO A 19 -15.54 0.52 1.28
N GLU A 20 -16.66 1.24 1.33
CA GLU A 20 -17.18 1.89 2.55
C GLU A 20 -17.36 0.94 3.76
N ARG A 21 -17.56 -0.37 3.49
CA ARG A 21 -17.64 -1.40 4.53
C ARG A 21 -16.31 -1.65 5.27
N VAL A 22 -15.19 -1.23 4.70
CA VAL A 22 -13.86 -1.33 5.32
C VAL A 22 -13.62 -0.03 6.09
N THR A 23 -13.57 -0.16 7.41
CA THR A 23 -13.44 0.93 8.37
C THR A 23 -12.16 0.78 9.18
N CYS A 24 -11.86 1.76 10.05
CA CYS A 24 -10.65 1.76 10.88
C CYS A 24 -10.46 0.47 11.70
N VAL A 25 -11.57 -0.15 12.15
CA VAL A 25 -11.51 -1.37 12.98
C VAL A 25 -11.07 -2.58 12.19
N ASN A 26 -11.30 -2.62 10.87
CA ASN A 26 -10.87 -3.73 10.04
C ASN A 26 -9.34 -3.80 9.93
N CYS A 27 -8.64 -2.67 10.10
CA CYS A 27 -7.18 -2.64 10.07
C CYS A 27 -6.57 -2.63 11.48
N HIS A 28 -7.11 -1.85 12.42
CA HIS A 28 -6.47 -1.62 13.73
C HIS A 28 -7.02 -2.49 14.89
N ALA A 29 -8.07 -3.26 14.67
CA ALA A 29 -8.65 -4.16 15.67
C ALA A 29 -8.76 -5.60 15.14
N LYS A 30 -8.88 -6.57 16.05
CA LYS A 30 -9.35 -7.91 15.71
C LYS A 30 -10.87 -7.96 15.81
N PRO A 31 -11.57 -8.72 14.96
CA PRO A 31 -13.01 -8.94 15.11
C PRO A 31 -13.34 -9.38 16.55
N GLY A 32 -14.29 -8.69 17.19
CA GLY A 32 -14.70 -8.98 18.57
C GLY A 32 -13.80 -8.42 19.68
N GLN A 33 -12.71 -7.70 19.36
CA GLN A 33 -11.87 -7.04 20.37
C GLN A 33 -12.19 -5.55 20.53
N LEU A 34 -11.99 -5.04 21.75
CA LEU A 34 -12.03 -3.61 22.03
C LEU A 34 -10.89 -2.89 21.31
N PHE A 35 -11.20 -1.68 20.82
CA PHE A 35 -10.24 -0.85 20.11
C PHE A 35 -9.15 -0.36 21.09
N PRO A 36 -7.86 -0.63 20.84
CA PRO A 36 -6.78 -0.25 21.76
C PRO A 36 -6.70 1.28 21.90
N ARG A 37 -6.17 1.79 23.02
CA ARG A 37 -6.05 3.25 23.22
C ARG A 37 -4.95 3.89 22.37
N TYR A 38 -3.96 3.09 21.96
CA TYR A 38 -2.84 3.48 21.11
C TYR A 38 -2.91 2.72 19.79
N PHE A 39 -2.60 3.41 18.69
CA PHE A 39 -2.74 2.90 17.33
C PHE A 39 -1.41 2.98 16.61
N PHE A 40 -0.92 1.85 16.13
CA PHE A 40 0.28 1.77 15.31
C PHE A 40 0.00 0.86 14.11
N ALA A 41 0.75 1.05 13.04
CA ALA A 41 0.88 0.05 11.99
C ALA A 41 1.85 -1.01 12.51
N ASP A 42 1.32 -2.01 13.19
CA ASP A 42 2.06 -3.12 13.80
C ASP A 42 1.71 -4.45 13.11
N GLU A 43 2.26 -5.55 13.62
CA GLU A 43 2.00 -6.91 13.11
C GLU A 43 0.50 -7.23 12.98
N ARG A 44 -0.35 -6.68 13.85
CA ARG A 44 -1.80 -6.87 13.76
C ARG A 44 -2.36 -6.23 12.50
N VAL A 45 -1.93 -5.01 12.17
CA VAL A 45 -2.36 -4.36 10.92
C VAL A 45 -1.92 -5.19 9.72
N ASN A 46 -0.71 -5.75 9.75
CA ASN A 46 -0.23 -6.65 8.72
C ASN A 46 -1.11 -7.92 8.57
N GLU A 47 -1.42 -8.61 9.67
CA GLU A 47 -2.33 -9.78 9.68
C GLU A 47 -3.70 -9.43 9.07
N ASN A 48 -4.22 -8.25 9.43
CA ASN A 48 -5.54 -7.82 9.01
C ASN A 48 -5.66 -7.53 7.51
N CYS A 49 -4.56 -7.19 6.82
CA CYS A 49 -4.54 -7.10 5.36
C CYS A 49 -4.95 -8.44 4.72
N LEU A 50 -4.45 -9.55 5.27
CA LEU A 50 -4.64 -10.89 4.73
C LEU A 50 -6.04 -11.44 4.94
N VAL A 51 -6.86 -10.82 5.81
CA VAL A 51 -8.28 -11.21 5.96
C VAL A 51 -9.04 -11.06 4.64
N CYS A 52 -8.72 -10.03 3.85
CA CYS A 52 -9.34 -9.78 2.55
C CYS A 52 -8.40 -10.05 1.36
N HIS A 53 -7.08 -9.96 1.54
CA HIS A 53 -6.08 -10.10 0.48
C HIS A 53 -5.27 -11.42 0.58
N GLN A 54 -5.97 -12.55 0.71
CA GLN A 54 -5.38 -13.86 1.02
C GLN A 54 -4.36 -14.35 -0.01
N SER A 55 -4.61 -14.13 -1.30
CA SER A 55 -3.83 -14.67 -2.41
C SER A 55 -2.83 -13.68 -3.02
N MET A 56 -2.54 -12.56 -2.34
CA MET A 56 -1.63 -11.52 -2.83
C MET A 56 -0.22 -12.05 -3.15
N THR A 57 0.27 -13.06 -2.41
CA THR A 57 1.61 -13.63 -2.65
C THR A 57 1.63 -14.75 -3.68
N GLU A 58 0.46 -15.19 -4.13
CA GLU A 58 0.32 -16.33 -5.05
C GLU A 58 0.35 -15.86 -6.51
N ARG A 59 -0.18 -14.67 -6.79
CA ARG A 59 -0.25 -14.13 -8.15
C ARG A 59 -0.18 -12.61 -8.15
N GLU A 60 0.73 -12.10 -8.96
CA GLU A 60 0.78 -10.68 -9.31
C GLU A 60 -0.27 -10.34 -10.37
N LEU A 61 -0.73 -9.09 -10.39
CA LEU A 61 -1.53 -8.59 -11.50
C LEU A 61 -0.71 -8.70 -12.80
N GLU A 62 -1.34 -9.23 -13.85
CA GLU A 62 -0.73 -9.29 -15.19
C GLU A 62 -0.40 -7.88 -15.71
N GLU A 63 -1.23 -6.90 -15.36
CA GLU A 63 -1.04 -5.49 -15.69
C GLU A 63 -0.78 -4.67 -14.42
N ALA A 64 0.51 -4.49 -14.11
CA ALA A 64 0.93 -3.53 -13.10
C ALA A 64 1.26 -2.19 -13.76
N HIS A 65 0.44 -1.17 -13.55
CA HIS A 65 0.71 0.15 -14.11
C HIS A 65 2.07 0.70 -13.63
N HIS A 66 3.06 0.76 -14.50
CA HIS A 66 4.35 1.48 -14.37
C HIS A 66 5.41 0.92 -13.43
N VAL A 67 5.11 -0.04 -12.56
CA VAL A 67 6.09 -0.69 -11.66
C VAL A 67 5.72 -2.15 -11.48
N LYS A 68 6.67 -3.06 -11.61
CA LYS A 68 6.48 -4.49 -11.30
C LYS A 68 7.17 -4.82 -9.98
N ILE A 69 6.39 -5.31 -9.01
CA ILE A 69 6.88 -5.80 -7.72
C ILE A 69 6.56 -7.28 -7.63
N ALA A 70 7.53 -8.10 -7.20
CA ALA A 70 7.30 -9.51 -6.92
C ALA A 70 7.05 -9.70 -5.41
N HIS A 71 5.80 -9.72 -4.98
CA HIS A 71 5.44 -9.89 -3.56
C HIS A 71 5.97 -11.19 -3.00
N LYS A 72 6.02 -12.27 -3.79
CA LYS A 72 6.61 -13.54 -3.35
C LYS A 72 8.04 -13.36 -2.84
N LEU A 73 8.90 -12.70 -3.61
CA LEU A 73 10.29 -12.44 -3.22
C LEU A 73 10.36 -11.60 -1.94
N HIS A 74 9.63 -10.48 -1.90
CA HIS A 74 9.71 -9.53 -0.78
C HIS A 74 9.11 -10.11 0.52
N ILE A 75 7.97 -10.80 0.44
CA ILE A 75 7.24 -11.30 1.62
C ILE A 75 7.75 -12.67 2.03
N GLN A 76 7.90 -13.62 1.10
CA GLN A 76 8.26 -15.00 1.46
C GLN A 76 9.77 -15.16 1.63
N ASP A 77 10.59 -14.62 0.73
CA ASP A 77 12.04 -14.85 0.76
C ASP A 77 12.73 -13.83 1.67
N SER A 78 12.37 -12.55 1.57
CA SER A 78 12.93 -11.47 2.39
C SER A 78 12.20 -11.22 3.72
N LYS A 79 11.11 -11.94 4.00
CA LYS A 79 10.35 -11.86 5.27
C LYS A 79 9.79 -10.48 5.60
N LEU A 80 9.54 -9.65 4.59
CA LEU A 80 8.92 -8.34 4.78
C LEU A 80 7.42 -8.48 5.06
N MET A 81 6.90 -7.55 5.84
CA MET A 81 5.48 -7.36 6.08
C MET A 81 4.84 -6.44 5.02
N CYS A 82 3.54 -6.58 4.80
CA CYS A 82 2.76 -5.71 3.94
C CYS A 82 2.90 -4.24 4.35
N ILE A 83 2.96 -3.98 5.66
CA ILE A 83 3.07 -2.63 6.23
C ILE A 83 4.46 -2.00 6.02
N ASP A 84 5.51 -2.78 5.77
CA ASP A 84 6.84 -2.23 5.48
C ASP A 84 6.81 -1.41 4.19
N CYS A 85 5.97 -1.83 3.23
CA CYS A 85 5.73 -1.12 1.98
C CYS A 85 4.50 -0.18 2.08
N HIS A 86 3.40 -0.65 2.68
CA HIS A 86 2.07 0.00 2.64
C HIS A 86 1.66 0.73 3.93
N ARG A 87 2.61 1.13 4.80
CA ARG A 87 2.35 1.76 6.13
C ARG A 87 1.27 2.84 6.20
N ASN A 88 1.03 3.59 5.12
CA ASN A 88 0.13 4.76 5.12
C ASN A 88 -1.06 4.61 4.16
N ILE A 89 -1.47 3.41 3.79
CA ILE A 89 -2.48 3.18 2.72
C ILE A 89 -3.80 3.94 2.90
N ALA A 90 -4.26 4.15 4.14
CA ALA A 90 -5.47 4.92 4.45
C ALA A 90 -5.18 6.33 5.00
N HIS A 91 -3.91 6.62 5.32
CA HIS A 91 -3.47 7.86 5.95
C HIS A 91 -2.62 8.73 5.02
N GLU A 92 -2.45 8.30 3.78
CA GLU A 92 -1.65 8.98 2.79
C GLU A 92 -2.34 10.27 2.32
N LYS A 93 -1.58 11.37 2.36
CA LYS A 93 -2.04 12.70 1.97
C LYS A 93 -1.99 12.97 0.45
N ILE A 94 -1.72 11.95 -0.37
CA ILE A 94 -1.57 12.14 -1.82
C ILE A 94 -2.94 12.07 -2.50
N GLU A 95 -3.30 13.13 -3.22
CA GLU A 95 -4.58 13.25 -3.93
C GLU A 95 -4.84 12.12 -4.92
N ALA A 96 -3.77 11.61 -5.56
CA ALA A 96 -3.82 10.55 -6.55
C ALA A 96 -4.41 9.22 -6.01
N GLY A 97 -4.37 8.99 -4.69
CA GLY A 97 -5.08 7.88 -4.04
C GLY A 97 -4.68 6.49 -4.54
N THR A 98 -3.49 6.32 -5.12
CA THR A 98 -3.08 5.05 -5.75
C THR A 98 -2.70 3.97 -4.75
N ASN A 99 -2.51 4.33 -3.46
CA ASN A 99 -2.20 3.41 -2.36
C ASN A 99 -0.91 2.59 -2.55
N ARG A 100 -0.04 3.05 -3.45
CA ARG A 100 1.26 2.44 -3.74
C ARG A 100 2.29 2.90 -2.71
N PRO A 101 3.29 2.07 -2.40
CA PRO A 101 4.44 2.51 -1.63
C PRO A 101 5.09 3.72 -2.30
N ARG A 102 5.57 4.66 -1.48
CA ARG A 102 6.34 5.80 -1.99
C ARG A 102 7.70 5.31 -2.48
N LYS A 103 8.27 6.01 -3.47
CA LYS A 103 9.69 5.81 -3.87
C LYS A 103 10.63 5.81 -2.66
N LEU A 104 10.38 6.70 -1.69
CA LEU A 104 11.17 6.78 -0.46
C LEU A 104 11.07 5.51 0.39
N THR A 105 9.94 4.81 0.40
CA THR A 105 9.83 3.51 1.07
C THR A 105 10.73 2.48 0.40
N CYS A 106 10.79 2.44 -0.93
CA CYS A 106 11.73 1.57 -1.65
C CYS A 106 13.19 1.92 -1.31
N LYS A 107 13.50 3.21 -1.11
CA LYS A 107 14.85 3.70 -0.79
C LYS A 107 15.40 3.14 0.52
N GLU A 108 14.54 2.77 1.46
CA GLU A 108 14.97 2.21 2.74
C GLU A 108 15.80 0.93 2.57
N CYS A 109 15.59 0.17 1.49
CA CYS A 109 16.38 -1.04 1.15
C CYS A 109 17.11 -0.94 -0.20
N HIS A 110 16.61 -0.13 -1.14
CA HIS A 110 17.14 -0.01 -2.51
C HIS A 110 17.82 1.34 -2.76
N GLU A 111 18.58 1.85 -1.78
CA GLU A 111 19.24 3.16 -1.90
C GLU A 111 20.17 3.25 -3.11
N GLU A 112 20.97 2.22 -3.35
CA GLU A 112 21.92 2.19 -4.48
C GLU A 112 21.19 2.15 -5.83
N ASP A 113 20.15 1.33 -5.95
CA ASP A 113 19.32 1.24 -7.17
C ASP A 113 18.64 2.58 -7.50
N LEU A 114 18.27 3.35 -6.47
CA LEU A 114 17.57 4.64 -6.62
C LEU A 114 18.51 5.84 -6.72
N SER A 115 19.80 5.66 -6.46
CA SER A 115 20.85 6.68 -6.58
C SER A 115 21.63 6.60 -7.89
N GLY A 116 21.42 5.54 -8.67
CA GLY A 116 21.99 5.36 -10.01
C GLY A 116 21.38 6.26 -11.10
N GLY A 117 21.88 6.11 -12.33
CA GLY A 117 21.42 6.87 -13.49
C GLY A 117 20.08 6.38 -14.06
N PRO A 118 19.59 6.98 -15.16
CA PRO A 118 18.30 6.65 -15.77
C PRO A 118 18.09 5.16 -16.09
N GLU A 119 19.18 4.43 -16.33
CA GLU A 119 19.19 2.99 -16.56
C GLU A 119 18.69 2.16 -15.37
N THR A 120 18.88 2.62 -14.13
CA THR A 120 18.44 1.87 -12.95
C THR A 120 16.94 1.99 -12.71
N CYS A 121 16.28 3.00 -13.29
CA CYS A 121 14.84 3.21 -13.17
C CYS A 121 14.04 2.03 -13.71
N MET A 122 14.52 1.42 -14.80
CA MET A 122 13.85 0.31 -15.48
C MET A 122 14.01 -1.04 -14.75
N LYS A 123 14.81 -1.09 -13.67
CA LYS A 123 14.88 -2.29 -12.81
C LYS A 123 13.54 -2.57 -12.12
N CYS A 124 12.79 -1.51 -11.82
CA CYS A 124 11.47 -1.61 -11.18
C CYS A 124 10.35 -1.10 -12.09
N HIS A 125 10.60 -0.04 -12.85
CA HIS A 125 9.60 0.55 -13.73
C HIS A 125 9.51 -0.21 -15.05
N ILE A 126 8.30 -0.65 -15.40
CA ILE A 126 8.03 -1.19 -16.73
C ILE A 126 7.55 -0.07 -17.65
N LYS A 127 8.04 -0.06 -18.89
CA LYS A 127 7.46 0.79 -19.93
C LYS A 127 6.03 0.31 -20.18
N ILE A 128 5.04 1.09 -19.75
CA ILE A 128 3.71 0.95 -20.33
C ILE A 128 3.83 1.47 -21.77
N PRO A 129 3.42 0.71 -22.79
CA PRO A 129 3.17 1.32 -24.09
C PRO A 129 2.08 2.35 -23.87
N VAL A 130 2.41 3.63 -23.93
CA VAL A 130 1.39 4.68 -24.02
C VAL A 130 0.58 4.31 -25.25
N LYS A 131 -0.63 3.76 -25.10
CA LYS A 131 -1.59 3.84 -26.20
C LYS A 131 -1.71 5.32 -26.45
N SER A 132 -1.15 5.78 -27.57
CA SER A 132 -1.48 7.09 -28.08
C SER A 132 -2.99 7.18 -27.99
N LEU A 133 -3.47 8.16 -27.22
CA LEU A 133 -4.86 8.59 -27.35
C LEU A 133 -4.98 9.01 -28.82
N SER A 134 -5.41 8.07 -29.67
CA SER A 134 -5.85 8.39 -31.01
C SER A 134 -7.06 9.29 -30.80
N SER A 135 -6.84 10.58 -31.02
CA SER A 135 -7.89 11.56 -31.13
C SER A 135 -8.83 11.11 -32.25
N SER A 136 -10.03 10.67 -31.88
CA SER A 136 -11.18 10.51 -32.76
C SER A 136 -12.44 10.84 -31.97
#